data_AF-A0A7C0YQN9-F1
#
_entry.id   AF-A0A7C0YQN9-F1
#
_cell.length_a   1.000
_cell.length_b   1.000
_cell.length_c   1.000
_cell.angle_alpha   90.00
_cell.angle_beta   90.00
_cell.angle_gamma   90.00
#
_symmetry.space_group_name_H-M   'P 1'
#
loop_
_entity.id
_entity.type
_entity.pdbx_description
1 polymer ?
#
loop_
_entity_poly.entity_id
_entity_poly.type
_entity_poly.pdbx_seq_one_letter_code
_entity_poly.pdbx_strand_id
1 'polypeptide(L)'
;MDIVVLKKGATAKELRHIVKKLESKGFKANVSKGIERTVIGVIGDTSHITEDESNAFATMAGVDNVHRITKPYKLASRDFTPKNTTIRIGKNTIGGKKIHVMAGPCAVESLSILMEISKEVKKAGATFIRGGAFKPRTSPYSFQGLEEEGLKHLAAARKATGLPFVTELMDPRDMEVILKYTDVIQIGA
;
A
#
# COMPACT_ATOMS: atom_id res chain seq x y z
N MET A 1 16.62 -1.45 -8.87
CA MET A 1 17.96 -2.02 -9.13
C MET A 1 19.00 -0.93 -8.93
N ASP A 2 20.00 -1.17 -8.08
CA ASP A 2 21.07 -0.20 -7.77
C ASP A 2 22.45 -0.70 -8.18
N ILE A 3 22.61 -2.03 -8.30
CA ILE A 3 23.85 -2.67 -8.73
C ILE A 3 23.53 -3.75 -9.76
N VAL A 4 24.33 -3.82 -10.83
CA VAL A 4 24.37 -4.93 -11.79
C VAL A 4 25.70 -5.64 -11.67
N VAL A 5 25.68 -6.93 -11.37
CA VAL A 5 26.87 -7.81 -11.31
C VAL A 5 26.95 -8.57 -12.61
N LEU A 6 28.11 -8.52 -13.29
CA LEU A 6 28.31 -9.23 -14.55
C LEU A 6 28.85 -10.65 -14.30
N LYS A 7 28.56 -11.56 -15.23
CA LYS A 7 29.12 -12.92 -15.27
C LYS A 7 30.64 -12.89 -15.41
N LYS A 8 31.30 -13.91 -14.88
CA LYS A 8 32.75 -14.12 -15.10
C LYS A 8 33.00 -14.31 -16.60
N GLY A 9 33.79 -13.43 -17.21
CA GLY A 9 34.06 -13.45 -18.66
C GLY A 9 33.08 -12.66 -19.52
N ALA A 10 32.19 -11.85 -18.93
CA ALA A 10 31.33 -10.96 -19.71
C ALA A 10 32.16 -10.05 -20.64
N THR A 11 31.75 -9.98 -21.90
CA THR A 11 32.48 -9.31 -22.96
C THR A 11 32.35 -7.79 -22.84
N ALA A 12 33.32 -7.06 -23.41
CA ALA A 12 33.23 -5.61 -23.52
C ALA A 12 32.00 -5.14 -24.32
N LYS A 13 31.48 -5.97 -25.24
CA LYS A 13 30.26 -5.69 -26.00
C LYS A 13 29.01 -5.75 -25.11
N GLU A 14 28.89 -6.78 -24.29
CA GLU A 14 27.79 -6.93 -23.32
C GLU A 14 27.82 -5.79 -22.29
N LEU A 15 28.99 -5.48 -21.72
CA LEU A 15 29.15 -4.35 -20.79
C LEU A 15 28.67 -3.03 -21.42
N ARG A 16 29.13 -2.70 -22.63
CA ARG A 16 28.70 -1.48 -23.34
C ARG A 16 27.20 -1.48 -23.61
N HIS A 17 26.62 -2.64 -23.92
CA HIS A 17 25.19 -2.76 -24.16
C HIS A 17 24.37 -2.48 -22.90
N ILE A 18 24.80 -3.03 -21.75
CA ILE A 18 24.16 -2.79 -20.44
C ILE A 18 24.25 -1.31 -20.06
N VAL A 19 25.44 -0.70 -20.17
CA VAL A 19 25.65 0.73 -19.89
C VAL A 19 24.78 1.61 -20.77
N LYS A 20 24.75 1.37 -22.09
CA LYS A 20 23.91 2.14 -23.02
C LYS A 20 22.42 2.02 -22.68
N LYS A 21 21.98 0.84 -22.24
CA LYS A 21 20.59 0.61 -21.83
C LYS A 21 20.24 1.38 -20.55
N LEU A 22 21.13 1.40 -19.56
CA LEU A 22 20.98 2.21 -18.34
C LEU A 22 20.89 3.71 -18.67
N GLU A 23 21.79 4.20 -19.52
CA GLU A 23 21.82 5.61 -19.94
C GLU A 23 20.58 6.00 -20.73
N SER A 24 20.08 5.12 -21.61
CA SER A 24 18.82 5.36 -22.34
C SER A 24 17.59 5.52 -21.45
N LYS A 25 17.67 5.02 -20.19
CA LYS A 25 16.63 5.16 -19.17
C LYS A 25 16.90 6.32 -18.21
N GLY A 26 17.93 7.15 -18.47
CA GLY A 26 18.27 8.32 -17.66
C GLY A 26 19.19 8.05 -16.47
N PHE A 27 19.72 6.84 -16.34
CA PHE A 27 20.66 6.49 -15.27
C PHE A 27 22.11 6.71 -15.71
N LYS A 28 22.99 7.03 -14.76
CA LYS A 28 24.45 6.99 -14.97
C LYS A 28 24.99 5.64 -14.53
N ALA A 29 26.00 5.13 -15.22
CA ALA A 29 26.65 3.87 -14.88
C ALA A 29 28.06 4.12 -14.35
N ASN A 30 28.36 3.65 -13.15
CA ASN A 30 29.72 3.61 -12.61
C ASN A 30 30.26 2.18 -12.68
N VAL A 31 31.23 1.94 -13.57
CA VAL A 31 31.76 0.60 -13.82
C VAL A 31 33.00 0.37 -12.95
N SER A 32 32.92 -0.62 -12.07
CA SER A 32 34.03 -1.13 -11.28
C SER A 32 34.49 -2.47 -11.83
N LYS A 33 35.69 -2.51 -12.41
CA LYS A 33 36.30 -3.75 -12.91
C LYS A 33 37.14 -4.38 -11.80
N GLY A 34 36.57 -5.36 -11.11
CA GLY A 34 37.31 -6.17 -10.14
C GLY A 34 38.14 -7.26 -10.82
N ILE A 35 39.01 -7.90 -10.02
CA ILE A 35 39.87 -9.01 -10.47
C ILE A 35 39.02 -10.20 -10.92
N GLU A 36 37.94 -10.52 -10.18
CA GLU A 36 37.08 -11.67 -10.48
C GLU A 36 35.83 -11.31 -11.28
N ARG A 37 35.23 -10.14 -10.99
CA ARG A 37 33.94 -9.73 -11.56
C ARG A 37 33.91 -8.23 -11.84
N THR A 38 33.15 -7.86 -12.86
CA THR A 38 32.79 -6.46 -13.13
C THR A 38 31.45 -6.14 -12.50
N VAL A 39 31.36 -5.00 -11.82
CA VAL A 39 30.16 -4.51 -11.16
C VAL A 39 29.82 -3.14 -11.74
N ILE A 40 28.54 -2.90 -12.01
CA ILE A 40 28.04 -1.60 -12.44
C ILE A 40 27.16 -1.03 -11.34
N GLY A 41 27.58 0.08 -10.75
CA GLY A 41 26.72 0.91 -9.91
C GLY A 41 25.78 1.75 -10.77
N VAL A 42 24.49 1.68 -10.49
CA VAL A 42 23.44 2.47 -11.15
C VAL A 42 23.22 3.74 -10.34
N ILE A 43 23.54 4.90 -10.91
CA ILE A 43 23.46 6.19 -10.24
C ILE A 43 22.26 6.98 -10.80
N GLY A 44 21.36 7.41 -9.92
CA GLY A 44 20.14 8.16 -10.22
C GLY A 44 19.03 7.85 -9.22
N ASP A 45 17.82 8.33 -9.46
CA ASP A 45 16.65 7.92 -8.66
C ASP A 45 16.13 6.56 -9.12
N THR A 46 16.73 5.51 -8.57
CA THR A 46 16.38 4.10 -8.84
C THR A 46 15.09 3.66 -8.13
N SER A 47 14.42 4.54 -7.36
CA SER A 47 13.17 4.21 -6.69
C SER A 47 12.03 3.94 -7.67
N HIS A 48 12.06 4.58 -8.84
CA HIS A 48 11.07 4.42 -9.90
C HIS A 48 11.29 3.19 -10.80
N ILE A 49 12.42 2.49 -10.67
CA ILE A 49 12.66 1.26 -11.45
C ILE A 49 11.67 0.19 -10.98
N THR A 50 10.83 -0.27 -11.90
CA THR A 50 9.85 -1.33 -11.62
C THR A 50 10.54 -2.69 -11.47
N GLU A 51 9.83 -3.67 -10.90
CA GLU A 51 10.33 -5.05 -10.85
C GLU A 51 10.56 -5.61 -12.25
N ASP A 52 9.65 -5.35 -13.20
CA ASP A 52 9.79 -5.79 -14.59
C ASP A 52 11.03 -5.21 -15.26
N GLU A 53 11.33 -3.92 -15.04
CA GLU A 53 12.54 -3.30 -15.56
C GLU A 53 13.80 -3.92 -14.94
N SER A 54 13.78 -4.17 -13.62
CA SER A 54 14.87 -4.85 -12.92
C SER A 54 15.09 -6.27 -13.48
N ASN A 55 14.01 -7.02 -13.72
CA ASN A 55 14.04 -8.37 -14.30
C ASN A 55 14.53 -8.35 -15.75
N ALA A 56 14.17 -7.33 -16.53
CA ALA A 56 14.68 -7.13 -17.87
C ALA A 56 16.21 -6.95 -17.89
N PHE A 57 16.78 -6.25 -16.91
CA PHE A 57 18.24 -6.18 -16.75
C PHE A 57 18.86 -7.49 -16.27
N ALA A 58 18.22 -8.19 -15.33
CA ALA A 58 18.68 -9.47 -14.81
C ALA A 58 18.83 -10.55 -15.90
N THR A 59 18.01 -10.46 -16.96
CA THR A 59 18.00 -11.42 -18.07
C THR A 59 18.92 -11.03 -19.24
N MET A 60 19.59 -9.88 -19.18
CA MET A 60 20.51 -9.45 -20.24
C MET A 60 21.74 -10.36 -20.34
N ALA A 61 22.24 -10.56 -21.56
CA ALA A 61 23.49 -11.26 -21.80
C ALA A 61 24.64 -10.57 -21.04
N GLY A 62 25.48 -11.38 -20.37
CA GLY A 62 26.58 -10.90 -19.53
C GLY A 62 26.18 -10.49 -18.11
N VAL A 63 24.89 -10.38 -17.76
CA VAL A 63 24.44 -10.10 -16.38
C VAL A 63 24.34 -11.40 -15.59
N ASP A 64 24.90 -11.40 -14.39
CA ASP A 64 24.80 -12.50 -13.42
C ASP A 64 23.65 -12.26 -12.44
N ASN A 65 23.65 -11.09 -11.80
CA ASN A 65 22.66 -10.70 -10.80
C ASN A 65 22.42 -9.20 -10.81
N VAL A 66 21.24 -8.79 -10.35
CA VAL A 66 20.90 -7.40 -10.08
C VAL A 66 20.53 -7.26 -8.61
N HIS A 67 21.10 -6.26 -7.93
CA HIS A 67 20.81 -6.01 -6.53
C HIS A 67 20.14 -4.66 -6.37
N ARG A 68 19.16 -4.61 -5.47
CA ARG A 68 18.53 -3.37 -5.03
C ARG A 68 19.03 -3.06 -3.62
N ILE A 69 19.78 -1.98 -3.48
CA ILE A 69 20.20 -1.40 -2.20
C ILE A 69 19.09 -0.48 -1.66
N THR A 70 18.45 0.30 -2.53
CA THR A 70 17.43 1.26 -2.12
C THR A 70 16.07 0.57 -1.91
N LYS A 71 15.42 0.85 -0.78
CA LYS A 71 14.11 0.27 -0.49
C LYS A 71 13.07 0.73 -1.53
N PRO A 72 12.23 -0.17 -2.08
CA PRO A 72 11.21 0.19 -3.08
C PRO A 72 10.11 1.13 -2.56
N TYR A 73 10.02 1.32 -1.24
CA TYR A 73 8.99 2.10 -0.56
C TYR A 73 9.60 3.36 0.11
N LYS A 74 10.36 4.15 -0.67
CA LYS A 74 11.11 5.32 -0.19
C LYS A 74 10.28 6.22 0.73
N LEU A 75 9.11 6.70 0.28
CA LEU A 75 8.25 7.64 1.02
C LEU A 75 7.72 7.08 2.35
N ALA A 76 7.48 5.76 2.42
CA ALA A 76 6.99 5.09 3.62
C ALA A 76 8.13 4.58 4.54
N SER A 77 9.39 4.68 4.09
CA SER A 77 10.55 4.19 4.85
C SER A 77 10.94 5.15 5.97
N ARG A 78 11.43 4.61 7.10
CA ARG A 78 12.03 5.44 8.17
C ARG A 78 13.33 6.12 7.76
N ASP A 79 14.05 5.54 6.79
CA ASP A 79 15.28 6.11 6.26
C ASP A 79 15.00 7.48 5.60
N PHE A 80 13.85 7.61 4.94
CA PHE A 80 13.40 8.85 4.30
C PHE A 80 12.50 9.70 5.20
N THR A 81 11.67 9.06 6.03
CA THR A 81 10.73 9.71 6.96
C THR A 81 11.03 9.24 8.39
N PRO A 82 12.03 9.84 9.08
CA PRO A 82 12.46 9.35 10.39
C PRO A 82 11.40 9.46 11.49
N LYS A 83 10.54 10.48 11.39
CA LYS A 83 9.49 10.78 12.36
C LYS A 83 8.27 9.89 12.14
N ASN A 84 7.55 9.59 13.23
CA ASN A 84 6.27 8.88 13.12
C ASN A 84 5.24 9.73 12.37
N THR A 85 4.55 9.12 11.42
CA THR A 85 3.33 9.69 10.83
C THR A 85 2.19 9.56 11.84
N THR A 86 1.52 10.67 12.14
CA THR A 86 0.32 10.70 12.98
C THR A 86 -0.87 11.16 12.17
N ILE A 87 -1.99 10.44 12.23
CA ILE A 87 -3.20 10.70 11.45
C ILE A 87 -4.31 11.15 12.40
N ARG A 88 -4.82 12.37 12.22
CA ARG A 88 -5.94 12.91 13.01
C ARG A 88 -7.27 12.61 12.34
N ILE A 89 -8.14 11.88 13.03
CA ILE A 89 -9.49 11.53 12.55
C ILE A 89 -10.49 11.96 13.63
N GLY A 90 -11.18 13.07 13.37
CA GLY A 90 -11.98 13.75 14.39
C GLY A 90 -11.14 14.06 15.63
N LYS A 91 -11.53 13.47 16.77
CA LYS A 91 -10.82 13.60 18.06
C LYS A 91 -9.73 12.55 18.31
N ASN A 92 -9.59 11.56 17.42
CA ASN A 92 -8.62 10.48 17.55
C ASN A 92 -7.31 10.82 16.81
N THR A 93 -6.19 10.27 17.29
CA THR A 93 -4.88 10.40 16.64
C THR A 93 -4.19 9.03 16.56
N ILE A 94 -4.21 8.44 15.36
CA ILE A 94 -3.53 7.17 15.08
C ILE A 94 -2.03 7.44 14.88
N GLY A 95 -1.16 6.54 15.38
CA GLY A 95 0.30 6.69 15.34
C GLY A 95 0.91 7.34 16.59
N GLY A 96 0.08 7.69 17.58
CA GLY A 96 0.50 8.12 18.91
C GLY A 96 0.70 6.97 19.90
N LYS A 97 0.70 7.29 21.21
CA LYS A 97 0.84 6.29 22.30
C LYS A 97 -0.43 5.48 22.58
N LYS A 98 -1.60 5.99 22.17
CA LYS A 98 -2.90 5.37 22.42
C LYS A 98 -3.10 4.19 21.49
N ILE A 99 -3.45 3.03 22.06
CA ILE A 99 -3.90 1.87 21.29
C ILE A 99 -5.35 2.10 20.87
N HIS A 100 -5.60 2.03 19.57
CA HIS A 100 -6.94 2.19 19.01
C HIS A 100 -7.56 0.83 18.70
N VAL A 101 -8.80 0.64 19.15
CA VAL A 101 -9.62 -0.51 18.79
C VAL A 101 -10.70 -0.03 17.82
N MET A 102 -10.82 -0.73 16.69
CA MET A 102 -11.84 -0.53 15.67
C MET A 102 -12.71 -1.79 15.64
N ALA A 103 -13.96 -1.68 16.08
CA ALA A 103 -14.82 -2.85 16.31
C ALA A 103 -16.21 -2.65 15.71
N GLY A 104 -16.84 -3.76 15.34
CA GLY A 104 -18.15 -3.76 14.67
C GLY A 104 -18.30 -4.97 13.75
N PRO A 105 -19.45 -5.12 13.09
CA PRO A 105 -19.78 -6.33 12.37
C PRO A 105 -18.93 -6.51 11.09
N CYS A 106 -18.94 -7.74 10.57
CA CYS A 106 -18.30 -8.05 9.29
C CYS A 106 -18.99 -7.33 8.13
N ALA A 107 -20.32 -7.37 8.11
CA ALA A 107 -21.17 -6.70 7.13
C ALA A 107 -22.22 -5.86 7.86
N VAL A 108 -22.63 -4.76 7.25
CA VAL A 108 -23.77 -3.97 7.74
C VAL A 108 -25.05 -4.59 7.20
N GLU A 109 -25.88 -5.13 8.09
CA GLU A 109 -27.08 -5.88 7.71
C GLU A 109 -28.38 -5.15 8.08
N SER A 110 -28.37 -4.38 9.17
CA SER A 110 -29.50 -3.54 9.57
C SER A 110 -29.06 -2.39 10.47
N LEU A 111 -29.85 -1.31 10.49
CA LEU A 111 -29.58 -0.16 11.35
C LEU A 111 -29.69 -0.50 12.84
N SER A 112 -30.69 -1.28 13.23
CA SER A 112 -30.94 -1.64 14.64
C SER A 112 -29.78 -2.44 15.22
N ILE A 113 -29.36 -3.51 14.54
CA ILE A 113 -28.24 -4.35 14.96
C ILE A 113 -26.95 -3.54 14.98
N LEU A 114 -26.68 -2.75 13.93
CA LEU A 114 -25.48 -1.91 13.89
C LEU A 114 -25.45 -0.91 15.04
N MET A 115 -26.59 -0.31 15.37
CA MET A 115 -26.69 0.67 16.45
C MET A 115 -26.45 0.05 17.83
N GLU A 116 -27.00 -1.13 18.08
CA GLU A 116 -26.76 -1.91 19.30
C GLU A 116 -25.27 -2.24 19.45
N ILE A 117 -24.67 -2.85 18.42
CA ILE A 117 -23.24 -3.18 18.40
C ILE A 117 -22.40 -1.92 18.62
N SER A 118 -22.72 -0.82 17.93
CA SER A 118 -21.96 0.44 18.00
C SER A 118 -21.95 1.03 19.41
N LYS A 119 -23.06 0.92 20.16
CA LYS A 119 -23.15 1.35 21.55
C LYS A 119 -22.32 0.45 22.47
N GLU A 120 -22.43 -0.87 22.31
CA GLU A 120 -21.71 -1.83 23.14
C GLU A 120 -20.19 -1.75 22.91
N VAL A 121 -19.72 -1.68 21.67
CA VAL A 121 -18.28 -1.53 21.39
C VAL A 121 -17.74 -0.20 21.92
N LYS A 122 -18.52 0.90 21.85
CA LYS A 122 -18.16 2.17 22.47
C LYS A 122 -18.00 2.03 23.98
N LYS A 123 -18.96 1.38 24.64
CA LYS A 123 -18.94 1.12 26.09
C LYS A 123 -17.72 0.27 26.49
N ALA A 124 -17.34 -0.69 25.64
CA ALA A 124 -16.14 -1.51 25.80
C ALA A 124 -14.82 -0.78 25.49
N GLY A 125 -14.87 0.49 25.06
CA GLY A 125 -13.68 1.33 24.81
C GLY A 125 -13.20 1.39 23.37
N ALA A 126 -13.97 0.87 22.40
CA ALA A 126 -13.66 1.05 20.99
C ALA A 126 -13.63 2.54 20.62
N THR A 127 -12.69 2.89 19.75
CA THR A 127 -12.46 4.27 19.31
C THR A 127 -12.96 4.53 17.90
N PHE A 128 -13.28 3.47 17.16
CA PHE A 128 -13.86 3.49 15.83
C PHE A 128 -14.90 2.36 15.71
N ILE A 129 -15.89 2.59 14.86
CA ILE A 129 -16.78 1.53 14.36
C ILE A 129 -16.17 0.96 13.08
N ARG A 130 -16.25 -0.35 12.86
CA ARG A 130 -15.98 -0.95 11.54
C ARG A 130 -17.23 -1.66 11.00
N GLY A 131 -17.42 -1.66 9.69
CA GLY A 131 -18.50 -2.41 9.04
C GLY A 131 -18.38 -2.36 7.53
N GLY A 132 -18.54 -3.51 6.87
CA GLY A 132 -18.54 -3.57 5.40
C GLY A 132 -19.93 -3.26 4.84
N ALA A 133 -20.07 -2.12 4.15
CA ALA A 133 -21.28 -1.78 3.42
C ALA A 133 -21.37 -2.50 2.06
N PHE A 134 -20.22 -2.70 1.42
CA PHE A 134 -20.02 -3.49 0.20
C PHE A 134 -19.33 -4.81 0.57
N LYS A 135 -19.63 -5.88 -0.15
CA LYS A 135 -19.00 -7.19 0.09
C LYS A 135 -18.52 -7.86 -1.20
N PRO A 136 -17.31 -8.45 -1.22
CA PRO A 136 -16.80 -9.09 -2.42
C PRO A 136 -17.40 -10.49 -2.48
N ARG A 137 -18.28 -10.73 -3.43
CA ARG A 137 -18.94 -12.04 -3.55
C ARG A 137 -18.66 -12.66 -4.91
N THR A 138 -18.15 -13.89 -4.87
CA THR A 138 -17.96 -14.76 -6.03
C THR A 138 -19.26 -15.41 -6.51
N SER A 139 -20.33 -15.38 -5.70
CA SER A 139 -21.65 -15.90 -6.05
C SER A 139 -22.71 -14.79 -6.07
N PRO A 140 -23.55 -14.72 -7.12
CA PRO A 140 -24.61 -13.71 -7.23
C PRO A 140 -25.72 -13.87 -6.17
N TYR A 141 -25.84 -15.05 -5.56
CA TYR A 141 -26.88 -15.34 -4.55
C TYR A 141 -26.46 -14.97 -3.12
N SER A 142 -25.19 -14.58 -2.93
CA SER A 142 -24.73 -14.12 -1.63
C SER A 142 -25.22 -12.72 -1.32
N PHE A 143 -25.38 -12.39 -0.04
CA PHE A 143 -25.67 -11.02 0.40
C PHE A 143 -24.59 -10.05 -0.10
N GLN A 144 -24.93 -9.13 -0.99
CA GLN A 144 -23.96 -8.23 -1.64
C GLN A 144 -23.51 -7.07 -0.73
N GLY A 145 -24.16 -6.91 0.42
CA GLY A 145 -24.07 -5.71 1.23
C GLY A 145 -25.29 -4.81 1.02
N LEU A 146 -25.40 -3.77 1.83
CA LEU A 146 -26.45 -2.74 1.68
C LEU A 146 -25.98 -1.55 0.85
N GLU A 147 -24.75 -1.57 0.34
CA GLU A 147 -24.17 -0.51 -0.49
C GLU A 147 -24.31 0.86 0.19
N GLU A 148 -24.86 1.87 -0.49
CA GLU A 148 -25.04 3.21 0.07
C GLU A 148 -25.95 3.22 1.31
N GLU A 149 -26.97 2.36 1.40
CA GLU A 149 -27.81 2.27 2.60
C GLU A 149 -26.99 1.78 3.81
N GLY A 150 -26.03 0.88 3.59
CA GLY A 150 -25.07 0.46 4.61
C GLY A 150 -24.20 1.61 5.10
N LEU A 151 -23.77 2.49 4.19
CA LEU A 151 -23.01 3.71 4.53
C LEU A 151 -23.86 4.70 5.33
N LYS A 152 -25.14 4.87 4.97
CA LYS A 152 -26.09 5.71 5.73
C LYS A 152 -26.29 5.19 7.14
N HIS A 153 -26.38 3.86 7.32
CA HIS A 153 -26.45 3.25 8.65
C HIS A 153 -25.18 3.52 9.48
N LEU A 154 -23.99 3.38 8.89
CA LEU A 154 -22.72 3.71 9.55
C LEU A 154 -22.64 5.20 9.93
N ALA A 155 -23.10 6.10 9.05
CA ALA A 155 -23.15 7.52 9.33
C ALA A 155 -24.12 7.84 10.49
N ALA A 156 -25.28 7.15 10.56
CA ALA A 156 -26.21 7.27 11.69
C ALA A 156 -25.58 6.75 13.00
N ALA A 157 -24.86 5.62 12.95
CA ALA A 157 -24.12 5.08 14.09
C ALA A 157 -23.02 6.04 14.58
N ARG A 158 -22.26 6.66 13.67
CA ARG A 158 -21.31 7.73 14.00
C ARG A 158 -22.01 8.91 14.67
N LYS A 159 -23.15 9.37 14.14
CA LYS A 159 -23.89 10.49 14.74
C LYS A 159 -24.35 10.18 16.16
N ALA A 160 -24.85 8.98 16.41
CA ALA A 160 -25.35 8.56 17.73
C ALA A 160 -24.24 8.31 18.76
N THR A 161 -23.10 7.76 18.31
CA THR A 161 -22.03 7.34 19.22
C THR A 161 -20.87 8.34 19.30
N GLY A 162 -20.71 9.19 18.30
CA GLY A 162 -19.53 10.04 18.13
C GLY A 162 -18.26 9.26 17.78
N LEU A 163 -18.36 7.98 17.42
CA LEU A 163 -17.23 7.18 16.94
C LEU A 163 -17.10 7.35 15.41
N PRO A 164 -15.92 7.76 14.89
CA PRO A 164 -15.66 7.67 13.46
C PRO A 164 -15.73 6.21 12.99
N PHE A 165 -15.98 6.00 11.69
CA PHE A 165 -16.10 4.65 11.15
C PHE A 165 -15.15 4.35 9.98
N VAL A 166 -14.87 3.06 9.85
CA VAL A 166 -14.07 2.47 8.78
C VAL A 166 -14.95 1.53 7.96
N THR A 167 -14.92 1.69 6.64
CA THR A 167 -15.56 0.77 5.68
C THR A 167 -14.60 0.51 4.53
N GLU A 168 -14.81 -0.63 3.86
CA GLU A 168 -13.98 -1.07 2.74
C GLU A 168 -14.45 -0.45 1.42
N LEU A 169 -13.48 -0.06 0.59
CA LEU A 169 -13.67 0.25 -0.82
C LEU A 169 -13.26 -0.99 -1.63
N MET A 170 -14.19 -1.51 -2.43
CA MET A 170 -13.97 -2.72 -3.22
C MET A 170 -13.74 -2.42 -4.70
N ASP A 171 -14.44 -1.40 -5.21
CA ASP A 171 -14.32 -0.97 -6.59
C ASP A 171 -14.03 0.54 -6.63
N PRO A 172 -13.04 1.00 -7.41
CA PRO A 172 -12.76 2.43 -7.58
C PRO A 172 -13.96 3.27 -8.01
N ARG A 173 -14.96 2.66 -8.69
CA ARG A 173 -16.20 3.33 -9.12
C ARG A 173 -17.07 3.77 -7.94
N ASP A 174 -16.95 3.11 -6.79
CA ASP A 174 -17.73 3.44 -5.57
C ASP A 174 -17.07 4.55 -4.74
N MET A 175 -15.92 5.07 -5.17
CA MET A 175 -15.15 6.07 -4.43
C MET A 175 -15.99 7.31 -4.11
N GLU A 176 -16.72 7.84 -5.08
CA GLU A 176 -17.50 9.07 -4.91
C GLU A 176 -18.60 8.93 -3.85
N VAL A 177 -19.27 7.78 -3.79
CA VAL A 177 -20.31 7.54 -2.79
C VAL A 177 -19.71 7.28 -1.41
N ILE A 178 -18.62 6.50 -1.33
CA ILE A 178 -17.95 6.18 -0.06
C ILE A 178 -17.39 7.44 0.62
N LEU A 179 -16.79 8.35 -0.15
CA LEU A 179 -16.20 9.59 0.36
C LEU A 179 -17.21 10.54 1.01
N LYS A 180 -18.51 10.46 0.65
CA LYS A 180 -19.56 11.29 1.25
C LYS A 180 -19.77 10.97 2.73
N TYR A 181 -19.50 9.73 3.15
CA TYR A 181 -19.85 9.25 4.47
C TYR A 181 -18.64 8.92 5.33
N THR A 182 -17.56 8.40 4.74
CA THR A 182 -16.53 7.61 5.44
C THR A 182 -15.41 8.45 6.07
N ASP A 183 -14.96 8.08 7.27
CA ASP A 183 -13.81 8.73 7.93
C ASP A 183 -12.47 8.07 7.55
N VAL A 184 -12.46 6.75 7.36
CA VAL A 184 -11.28 5.96 6.96
C VAL A 184 -11.69 4.92 5.93
N ILE A 185 -11.02 4.93 4.78
CA ILE A 185 -11.23 3.91 3.73
C ILE A 185 -10.26 2.76 3.99
N GLN A 186 -10.81 1.55 4.07
CA GLN A 186 -10.04 0.30 4.09
C GLN A 186 -9.90 -0.22 2.65
N ILE A 187 -8.72 -0.71 2.30
CA ILE A 187 -8.49 -1.55 1.12
C ILE A 187 -8.32 -2.98 1.62
N GLY A 188 -9.13 -3.92 1.10
CA GLY A 188 -9.06 -5.34 1.43
C GLY A 188 -7.72 -5.97 1.06
N ALA A 189 -7.46 -7.16 1.63
CA ALA A 189 -6.25 -7.94 1.34
C ALA A 189 -6.32 -8.67 -0.01
#